data_AF-A0A0J5MIQ6-F1
#
_entry.id   AF-A0A0J5MIQ6-F1
#
_cell.length_a   1.000
_cell.length_b   1.000
_cell.length_c   1.000
_cell.angle_alpha   90.00
_cell.angle_beta   90.00
_cell.angle_gamma   90.00
#
_symmetry.space_group_name_H-M   'P 1'
#
loop_
_entity.id
_entity.type
_entity.pdbx_description
1 polymer ?
#
loop_
_entity_poly.entity_id
_entity_poly.type
_entity_poly.pdbx_seq_one_letter_code
_entity_poly.pdbx_strand_id
1 'polypeptide(L)'
;MTKLTLQEQMLKAGLVSSKKMAKVQRTAKKSRVQAREAREAVEENKKAQAERDRQLSEQQKQAALAKEYKAQVKQLIEMNRIVINRGAIDFNFTDGSVIKKIAVDKQTQTQLINGRLAIARLLTADGKSDYAIIPAVVAEKITQRDADSIVLHSALSEEVQDEDDPYADFKIPDDLMW
;
A
#
# COMPACT_ATOMS: atom_id res chain seq x y z
N MET A 1 30.91 10.08 60.71
CA MET A 1 31.28 11.46 60.34
C MET A 1 30.77 11.74 58.95
N THR A 2 29.73 12.57 58.82
CA THR A 2 29.19 12.96 57.52
C THR A 2 30.20 13.88 56.82
N LYS A 3 30.73 13.46 55.67
CA LYS A 3 31.64 14.29 54.87
C LYS A 3 30.84 15.49 54.33
N LEU A 4 31.03 16.67 54.92
CA LEU A 4 30.45 17.91 54.39
C LEU A 4 30.97 18.13 52.97
N THR A 5 30.06 18.47 52.06
CA THR A 5 30.38 18.79 50.68
C THR A 5 31.29 20.01 50.62
N LEU A 6 32.17 20.09 49.61
CA LEU A 6 33.10 21.21 49.45
C LEU A 6 32.40 22.58 49.50
N GLN A 7 31.17 22.65 48.97
CA GLN A 7 30.34 23.86 49.00
C GLN A 7 29.89 24.24 50.41
N GLU A 8 29.57 23.26 51.27
CA GLU A 8 29.22 23.49 52.67
C GLU A 8 30.45 23.88 53.50
N GLN A 9 31.64 23.37 53.16
CA GLN A 9 32.89 23.80 53.77
C GLN A 9 33.21 25.27 53.47
N MET A 10 32.99 25.73 52.24
CA MET A 10 33.21 27.13 51.85
C MET A 10 32.21 28.10 52.50
N LEU A 11 30.96 27.67 52.72
CA LEU A 11 29.93 28.45 53.40
C LEU A 11 30.23 28.58 54.90
N LYS A 12 30.68 27.48 55.52
CA LYS A 12 31.15 27.48 56.92
C LYS A 12 32.43 28.29 57.12
N ALA A 13 33.30 28.37 56.10
CA ALA A 13 34.50 29.20 56.09
C ALA A 13 34.25 30.69 55.76
N GLY A 14 32.98 31.11 55.57
CA GLY A 14 32.64 32.51 55.33
C GLY A 14 33.02 33.08 53.96
N LEU A 15 33.62 32.27 53.07
CA LEU A 15 34.00 32.69 51.71
C LEU A 15 32.80 32.91 50.77
N VAL A 16 31.62 32.41 51.14
CA VAL A 16 30.40 32.56 50.32
C VAL A 16 29.19 32.85 51.21
N SER A 17 28.50 33.94 50.88
CA SER A 17 27.21 34.28 51.52
C SER A 17 26.15 33.24 51.15
N SER A 18 25.34 32.80 52.12
CA SER A 18 24.20 31.90 51.92
C SER A 18 23.28 32.34 50.78
N LYS A 19 23.18 33.66 50.55
CA LYS A 19 22.41 34.28 49.47
C LYS A 19 22.96 33.94 48.07
N LYS A 20 24.29 33.85 47.91
CA LYS A 20 24.93 33.43 46.63
C LYS A 20 24.75 31.93 46.38
N MET A 21 24.86 31.11 47.43
CA MET A 21 24.65 29.67 47.35
C MET A 21 23.21 29.31 46.94
N ALA A 22 22.21 29.96 47.54
CA ALA A 22 20.81 29.77 47.16
C ALA A 22 20.53 30.22 45.71
N LYS A 23 21.21 31.27 45.21
CA LYS A 23 21.08 31.73 43.82
C LYS A 23 21.65 30.72 42.83
N VAL A 24 22.82 30.13 43.11
CA VAL A 24 23.46 29.12 42.25
C VAL A 24 22.63 27.83 42.19
N GLN A 25 22.08 27.36 43.32
CA GLN A 25 21.21 26.19 43.31
C GLN A 25 19.90 26.43 42.54
N ARG A 26 19.32 27.63 42.64
CA ARG A 26 18.13 28.00 41.85
C ARG A 26 18.41 28.06 40.36
N THR A 27 19.54 28.64 39.93
CA THR A 27 19.91 28.68 38.50
C THR A 27 20.24 27.30 37.95
N ALA A 28 20.92 26.44 38.73
CA ALA A 28 21.19 25.05 38.34
C ALA A 28 19.90 24.22 38.21
N LYS A 29 18.92 24.39 39.11
CA LYS A 29 17.61 23.73 39.01
C LYS A 29 16.83 24.21 37.78
N LYS A 30 16.83 25.52 37.48
CA LYS A 30 16.14 26.08 36.30
C LYS A 30 16.74 25.57 34.98
N SER A 31 18.08 25.50 34.90
CA SER A 31 18.78 24.95 33.74
C SER A 31 18.50 23.46 33.53
N ARG A 32 18.42 22.67 34.61
CA ARG A 32 18.11 21.22 34.51
C ARG A 32 16.68 20.95 34.03
N VAL A 33 15.72 21.81 34.42
CA VAL A 33 14.33 21.71 33.95
C VAL A 33 14.24 22.06 32.46
N GLN A 34 14.87 23.16 32.03
CA GLN A 34 14.91 23.54 30.61
C GLN A 34 15.60 22.48 29.74
N ALA A 35 16.67 21.85 30.24
CA ALA A 35 17.35 20.76 29.55
C ALA A 35 16.51 19.48 29.47
N ARG A 36 15.57 19.26 30.40
CA ARG A 36 14.65 18.11 30.39
C ARG A 36 13.48 18.37 29.44
N GLU A 37 12.87 19.54 29.50
CA GLU A 37 11.79 19.96 28.58
C GLU A 37 12.28 19.99 27.13
N ALA A 38 13.51 20.46 26.88
CA ALA A 38 14.11 20.41 25.56
C ALA A 38 14.38 18.97 25.07
N ARG A 39 14.64 18.01 25.97
CA ARG A 39 14.82 16.60 25.61
C ARG A 39 13.50 15.91 25.33
N GLU A 40 12.47 16.15 26.16
CA GLU A 40 11.11 15.63 25.94
C GLU A 40 10.53 16.16 24.62
N ALA A 41 10.67 17.44 24.30
CA ALA A 41 10.23 18.02 23.03
C ALA A 41 10.94 17.41 21.80
N VAL A 42 12.23 17.07 21.92
CA VAL A 42 13.00 16.40 20.85
C VAL A 42 12.58 14.94 20.72
N GLU A 43 12.31 14.24 21.81
CA GLU A 43 11.82 12.86 21.77
C GLU A 43 10.42 12.75 21.16
N GLU A 44 9.51 13.68 21.49
CA GLU A 44 8.18 13.74 20.87
C GLU A 44 8.27 14.05 19.37
N ASN A 45 9.11 15.00 18.96
CA ASN A 45 9.31 15.31 17.55
C ASN A 45 9.92 14.13 16.79
N LYS A 46 10.87 13.40 17.41
CA LYS A 46 11.49 12.21 16.83
C LYS A 46 10.50 11.05 16.68
N LYS A 47 9.58 10.87 17.65
CA LYS A 47 8.50 9.88 17.55
C LYS A 47 7.53 10.22 16.43
N ALA A 48 7.08 11.48 16.35
CA ALA A 48 6.19 11.94 15.29
C ALA A 48 6.83 11.82 13.89
N GLN A 49 8.14 12.07 13.78
CA GLN A 49 8.87 11.88 12.53
C GLN A 49 8.96 10.38 12.17
N ALA A 50 9.26 9.51 13.13
CA ALA A 50 9.33 8.07 12.90
C ALA A 50 7.97 7.48 12.48
N GLU A 51 6.87 7.95 13.04
CA GLU A 51 5.52 7.54 12.63
C GLU A 51 5.19 7.98 11.20
N ARG A 52 5.49 9.23 10.83
CA ARG A 52 5.34 9.68 9.43
C ARG A 52 6.21 8.87 8.47
N ASP A 53 7.47 8.63 8.83
CA ASP A 53 8.39 7.88 7.98
C ASP A 53 7.92 6.43 7.80
N ARG A 54 7.34 5.81 8.85
CA ARG A 54 6.71 4.48 8.76
C ARG A 54 5.52 4.48 7.81
N GLN A 55 4.59 5.41 7.97
CA GLN A 55 3.41 5.53 7.09
C GLN A 55 3.80 5.75 5.63
N LEU A 56 4.79 6.63 5.38
CA LEU A 56 5.31 6.85 4.02
C LEU A 56 5.98 5.59 3.45
N SER A 57 6.72 4.85 4.26
CA SER A 57 7.34 3.58 3.84
C SER A 57 6.28 2.53 3.50
N GLU A 58 5.24 2.41 4.31
CA GLU A 58 4.13 1.48 4.06
C GLU A 58 3.37 1.83 2.77
N GLN A 59 3.08 3.11 2.53
CA GLN A 59 2.46 3.56 1.28
C GLN A 59 3.35 3.25 0.06
N GLN A 60 4.66 3.49 0.17
CA GLN A 60 5.60 3.16 -0.89
C GLN A 60 5.69 1.65 -1.16
N LYS A 61 5.68 0.82 -0.11
CA LYS A 61 5.64 -0.65 -0.24
C LYS A 61 4.38 -1.12 -0.92
N GLN A 62 3.21 -0.62 -0.51
CA GLN A 62 1.93 -0.94 -1.15
C GLN A 62 1.92 -0.52 -2.63
N ALA A 63 2.42 0.68 -2.94
CA ALA A 63 2.55 1.15 -4.32
C ALA A 63 3.52 0.32 -5.16
N ALA A 64 4.62 -0.17 -4.57
CA ALA A 64 5.56 -1.05 -5.24
C ALA A 64 4.93 -2.42 -5.55
N LEU A 65 4.24 -3.02 -4.58
CA LEU A 65 3.52 -4.28 -4.77
C LEU A 65 2.43 -4.16 -5.85
N ALA A 66 1.63 -3.08 -5.82
CA ALA A 66 0.62 -2.83 -6.85
C ALA A 66 1.23 -2.70 -8.25
N LYS A 67 2.41 -2.06 -8.36
CA LYS A 67 3.15 -1.98 -9.64
C LYS A 67 3.67 -3.34 -10.09
N GLU A 68 4.15 -4.16 -9.18
CA GLU A 68 4.63 -5.51 -9.46
C GLU A 68 3.50 -6.41 -9.98
N TYR A 69 2.34 -6.40 -9.33
CA TYR A 69 1.17 -7.13 -9.81
C TYR A 69 0.75 -6.68 -11.21
N LYS A 70 0.69 -5.37 -11.46
CA LYS A 70 0.38 -4.83 -12.80
C LYS A 70 1.40 -5.26 -13.85
N ALA A 71 2.68 -5.29 -13.51
CA ALA A 71 3.73 -5.76 -14.41
C ALA A 71 3.60 -7.26 -14.71
N GLN A 72 3.28 -8.07 -13.69
CA GLN A 72 3.03 -9.51 -13.86
C GLN A 72 1.82 -9.77 -14.75
N VAL A 73 0.73 -9.02 -14.55
CA VAL A 73 -0.48 -9.10 -15.39
C VAL A 73 -0.16 -8.73 -16.83
N LYS A 74 0.58 -7.63 -17.04
CA LYS A 74 1.04 -7.22 -18.37
C LYS A 74 1.81 -8.36 -19.07
N GLN A 75 2.75 -8.98 -18.37
CA GLN A 75 3.52 -10.10 -18.90
C GLN A 75 2.63 -11.30 -19.23
N LEU A 76 1.67 -11.65 -18.37
CA LEU A 76 0.72 -12.74 -18.62
C LEU A 76 -0.12 -12.49 -19.88
N ILE A 77 -0.57 -11.25 -20.07
CA ILE A 77 -1.33 -10.85 -21.26
C ILE A 77 -0.44 -10.95 -22.50
N GLU A 78 0.78 -10.42 -22.46
CA GLU A 78 1.70 -10.43 -23.60
C GLU A 78 2.09 -11.86 -24.02
N MET A 79 2.32 -12.75 -23.06
CA MET A 79 2.69 -14.14 -23.33
C MET A 79 1.53 -14.97 -23.90
N ASN A 80 0.29 -14.70 -23.47
CA ASN A 80 -0.89 -15.48 -23.85
C ASN A 80 -1.77 -14.77 -24.88
N ARG A 81 -1.29 -13.68 -25.48
CA ARG A 81 -2.04 -12.96 -26.51
C ARG A 81 -2.22 -13.83 -27.76
N ILE A 82 -3.45 -13.90 -28.23
CA ILE A 82 -3.77 -14.57 -29.49
C ILE A 82 -3.70 -13.54 -30.61
N VAL A 83 -2.73 -13.70 -31.50
CA VAL A 83 -2.58 -12.84 -32.68
C VAL A 83 -3.56 -13.29 -33.76
N ILE A 84 -4.50 -12.43 -34.12
CA ILE A 84 -5.45 -12.67 -35.20
C ILE A 84 -4.91 -12.03 -36.47
N ASN A 85 -4.47 -12.84 -37.44
CA ASN A 85 -3.84 -12.35 -38.66
C ASN A 85 -4.86 -11.84 -39.71
N ARG A 86 -6.14 -12.21 -39.64
CA ARG A 86 -7.15 -11.89 -40.67
C ARG A 86 -8.57 -11.61 -40.14
N GLY A 87 -8.68 -10.74 -39.14
CA GLY A 87 -9.98 -10.35 -38.60
C GLY A 87 -10.88 -9.70 -39.67
N ALA A 88 -11.95 -10.39 -40.06
CA ALA A 88 -12.93 -9.90 -41.04
C ALA A 88 -14.19 -9.31 -40.37
N ILE A 89 -14.36 -9.53 -39.06
CA ILE A 89 -15.57 -9.16 -38.31
C ILE A 89 -15.18 -8.20 -37.20
N ASP A 90 -15.84 -7.04 -37.16
CA ASP A 90 -15.72 -6.11 -36.04
C ASP A 90 -16.55 -6.63 -34.85
N PHE A 91 -15.86 -7.02 -33.77
CA PHE A 91 -16.50 -7.38 -32.51
C PHE A 91 -16.52 -6.16 -31.58
N ASN A 92 -17.73 -5.75 -31.19
CA ASN A 92 -17.93 -4.61 -30.30
C ASN A 92 -17.96 -5.10 -28.84
N PHE A 93 -17.26 -4.39 -27.97
CA PHE A 93 -17.23 -4.65 -26.53
C PHE A 93 -17.27 -3.33 -25.77
N THR A 94 -17.74 -3.38 -24.53
CA THR A 94 -17.86 -2.20 -23.67
C THR A 94 -16.66 -2.13 -22.75
N ASP A 95 -15.99 -0.98 -22.72
CA ASP A 95 -14.91 -0.68 -21.81
C ASP A 95 -15.33 0.47 -20.88
N GLY A 96 -15.86 0.13 -19.71
CA GLY A 96 -16.52 1.08 -18.82
C GLY A 96 -17.78 1.68 -19.47
N SER A 97 -17.71 2.94 -19.91
CA SER A 97 -18.81 3.65 -20.59
C SER A 97 -18.60 3.79 -22.11
N VAL A 98 -17.47 3.32 -22.65
CA VAL A 98 -17.10 3.52 -24.05
C VAL A 98 -17.20 2.20 -24.81
N ILE A 99 -17.95 2.20 -25.90
CA ILE A 99 -17.99 1.05 -26.83
C ILE A 99 -16.74 1.10 -27.70
N LYS A 100 -15.99 0.00 -27.71
CA LYS A 100 -14.79 -0.20 -28.52
C LYS A 100 -14.99 -1.40 -29.42
N LYS A 101 -14.16 -1.50 -30.46
CA LYS A 101 -14.22 -2.57 -31.43
C LYS A 101 -12.86 -3.18 -31.71
N ILE A 102 -12.84 -4.49 -31.93
CA ILE A 102 -11.66 -5.25 -32.30
C ILE A 102 -11.99 -6.15 -33.50
N ALA A 103 -11.10 -6.18 -34.49
CA ALA A 103 -11.25 -7.05 -35.65
C ALA A 103 -10.89 -8.49 -35.26
N VAL A 104 -11.84 -9.41 -35.44
CA VAL A 104 -11.71 -10.83 -35.07
C VAL A 104 -12.17 -11.75 -36.20
N ASP A 105 -11.74 -13.00 -36.13
CA ASP A 105 -12.24 -14.07 -37.00
C ASP A 105 -13.57 -14.61 -36.47
N LYS A 106 -14.37 -15.24 -37.35
CA LYS A 106 -15.65 -15.86 -36.97
C LYS A 106 -15.48 -16.89 -35.83
N GLN A 107 -14.41 -17.67 -35.86
CA GLN A 107 -14.13 -18.65 -34.81
C GLN A 107 -13.83 -17.98 -33.47
N THR A 108 -12.99 -16.93 -33.46
CA THR A 108 -12.66 -16.16 -32.25
C THR A 108 -13.89 -15.46 -31.70
N GLN A 109 -14.75 -14.89 -32.56
CA GLN A 109 -16.02 -14.30 -32.16
C GLN A 109 -16.90 -15.31 -31.40
N THR A 110 -17.08 -16.51 -31.95
CA THR A 110 -17.85 -17.57 -31.27
C THR A 110 -17.20 -17.97 -29.95
N GLN A 111 -15.88 -18.04 -29.88
CA GLN A 111 -15.17 -18.37 -28.64
C GLN A 111 -15.26 -17.27 -27.57
N LEU A 112 -15.30 -15.99 -27.97
CA LEU A 112 -15.54 -14.84 -27.09
C LEU A 112 -16.96 -14.88 -26.53
N ILE A 113 -17.97 -15.16 -27.38
CA ILE A 113 -19.37 -15.28 -26.96
C ILE A 113 -19.56 -16.47 -26.01
N ASN A 114 -18.90 -17.60 -26.29
CA ASN A 114 -18.96 -18.80 -25.45
C ASN A 114 -18.12 -18.69 -24.17
N GLY A 115 -17.46 -17.55 -23.91
CA GLY A 115 -16.66 -17.35 -22.70
C GLY A 115 -15.34 -18.11 -22.64
N ARG A 116 -14.88 -18.72 -23.74
CA ARG A 116 -13.58 -19.42 -23.80
C ARG A 116 -12.41 -18.46 -23.95
N LEU A 117 -12.68 -17.31 -24.56
CA LEU A 117 -11.75 -16.21 -24.72
C LEU A 117 -12.26 -14.99 -23.98
N ALA A 118 -11.33 -14.14 -23.57
CA ALA A 118 -11.60 -12.87 -22.91
C ALA A 118 -10.78 -11.76 -23.55
N ILE A 119 -11.23 -10.52 -23.38
CA ILE A 119 -10.52 -9.31 -23.84
C ILE A 119 -9.91 -8.64 -22.61
N ALA A 120 -8.58 -8.53 -22.61
CA ALA A 120 -7.82 -7.84 -21.58
C ALA A 120 -7.29 -6.50 -22.11
N ARG A 121 -7.22 -5.52 -21.22
CA ARG A 121 -6.62 -4.22 -21.49
C ARG A 121 -5.11 -4.29 -21.25
N LEU A 122 -4.34 -3.93 -22.27
CA LEU A 122 -2.89 -3.83 -22.20
C LEU A 122 -2.50 -2.35 -22.28
N LEU A 123 -1.95 -1.81 -21.19
CA LEU A 123 -1.33 -0.49 -21.21
C LEU A 123 0.06 -0.58 -21.83
N THR A 124 0.20 -0.08 -23.05
CA THR A 124 1.51 0.08 -23.70
C THR A 124 2.24 1.30 -23.15
N ALA A 125 3.58 1.30 -23.28
CA ALA A 125 4.46 2.32 -22.71
C ALA A 125 4.16 3.74 -23.25
N ASP A 126 3.52 3.83 -24.41
CA ASP A 126 3.11 5.08 -25.07
C ASP A 126 1.79 5.66 -24.52
N GLY A 127 1.24 5.08 -23.46
CA GLY A 127 -0.03 5.52 -22.86
C GLY A 127 -1.26 5.15 -23.69
N LYS A 128 -1.11 4.29 -24.69
CA LYS A 128 -2.22 3.74 -25.48
C LYS A 128 -2.79 2.51 -24.75
N SER A 129 -4.12 2.43 -24.71
CA SER A 129 -4.83 1.24 -24.26
C SER A 129 -5.00 0.31 -25.45
N ASP A 130 -4.13 -0.68 -25.54
CA ASP A 130 -4.26 -1.76 -26.52
C ASP A 130 -5.16 -2.86 -25.95
N TYR A 131 -5.80 -3.61 -26.83
CA TYR A 131 -6.68 -4.72 -26.46
C TYR A 131 -6.08 -6.02 -26.94
N ALA A 132 -5.93 -6.97 -26.02
CA ALA A 132 -5.40 -8.28 -26.31
C ALA A 132 -6.46 -9.33 -26.02
N ILE A 133 -6.57 -10.32 -26.90
CA ILE A 133 -7.44 -11.47 -26.69
C ILE A 133 -6.62 -12.56 -26.02
N ILE A 134 -7.12 -13.05 -24.89
CA ILE A 134 -6.47 -14.07 -24.06
C ILE A 134 -7.43 -15.23 -23.77
N PRO A 135 -6.91 -16.43 -23.47
CA PRO A 135 -7.73 -17.53 -22.99
C PRO A 135 -8.40 -17.22 -21.64
N ALA A 136 -9.60 -17.77 -21.42
CA ALA A 136 -10.36 -17.58 -20.18
C ALA A 136 -9.59 -17.99 -18.92
N VAL A 137 -8.83 -19.09 -18.98
CA VAL A 137 -7.99 -19.58 -17.87
C VAL A 137 -6.94 -18.55 -17.45
N VAL A 138 -6.44 -17.75 -18.40
CA VAL A 138 -5.47 -16.68 -18.11
C VAL A 138 -6.20 -15.44 -17.61
N ALA A 139 -7.37 -15.15 -18.16
CA ALA A 139 -8.21 -14.05 -17.71
C ALA A 139 -8.63 -14.21 -16.24
N GLU A 140 -9.06 -15.40 -15.82
CA GLU A 140 -9.42 -15.72 -14.44
C GLU A 140 -8.22 -15.49 -13.47
N LYS A 141 -7.03 -15.94 -13.86
CA LYS A 141 -5.79 -15.69 -13.10
C LYS A 141 -5.46 -14.21 -13.00
N ILE A 142 -5.78 -13.42 -14.03
CA ILE A 142 -5.59 -11.97 -14.02
C ILE A 142 -6.65 -11.33 -13.14
N THR A 143 -7.93 -11.71 -13.23
CA THR A 143 -9.01 -11.17 -12.38
C THR A 143 -8.73 -11.36 -10.90
N GLN A 144 -8.16 -12.50 -10.49
CA GLN A 144 -7.78 -12.74 -9.09
C GLN A 144 -6.69 -11.79 -8.58
N ARG A 145 -5.88 -11.20 -9.48
CA ARG A 145 -4.77 -10.28 -9.14
C ARG A 145 -5.15 -8.82 -9.36
N ASP A 146 -5.77 -8.54 -10.49
CA ASP A 146 -6.13 -7.21 -10.97
C ASP A 146 -7.37 -7.30 -11.88
N ALA A 147 -8.55 -7.11 -11.27
CA ALA A 147 -9.83 -7.15 -11.98
C ALA A 147 -9.95 -6.04 -13.04
N ASP A 148 -9.30 -4.88 -12.83
CA ASP A 148 -9.36 -3.72 -13.73
C ASP A 148 -8.69 -3.98 -15.09
N SER A 149 -7.84 -5.00 -15.17
CA SER A 149 -7.14 -5.37 -16.39
C SER A 149 -8.01 -6.17 -17.37
N ILE A 150 -9.15 -6.71 -16.94
CA ILE A 150 -10.06 -7.48 -17.80
C ILE A 150 -11.26 -6.61 -18.20
N VAL A 151 -11.51 -6.51 -19.51
CA VAL A 151 -12.55 -5.65 -20.08
C VAL A 151 -13.80 -6.46 -20.39
N LEU A 152 -13.60 -7.63 -20.99
CA LEU A 152 -14.67 -8.56 -21.28
C LEU A 152 -14.25 -9.95 -20.83
N HIS A 153 -14.82 -10.38 -19.71
CA HIS A 153 -14.92 -11.79 -19.38
C HIS A 153 -16.38 -12.16 -19.56
N SER A 154 -16.71 -12.77 -20.70
CA SER A 154 -18.03 -13.39 -20.85
C SER A 154 -17.99 -14.65 -20.01
N ALA A 155 -18.12 -14.52 -18.69
CA ALA A 155 -18.33 -15.67 -17.83
C ALA A 155 -19.54 -16.41 -18.41
N LEU A 156 -19.34 -17.69 -18.77
CA LEU A 156 -20.45 -18.63 -18.68
C LEU A 156 -21.02 -18.39 -17.29
N SER A 157 -22.20 -17.81 -17.25
CA SER A 157 -22.99 -17.53 -16.06
C SER A 157 -22.68 -18.54 -14.96
N GLU A 158 -21.79 -18.16 -14.04
CA GLU A 158 -21.89 -18.64 -12.67
C GLU A 158 -23.13 -17.94 -12.14
N GLU A 159 -24.26 -18.60 -12.37
CA GLU A 159 -25.41 -18.47 -11.51
C GLU A 159 -24.89 -18.56 -10.08
N VAL A 160 -24.86 -17.40 -9.41
CA VAL A 160 -25.23 -17.23 -8.01
C VAL A 160 -24.85 -18.45 -7.15
N GLN A 161 -23.58 -18.52 -6.75
CA GLN A 161 -23.18 -19.39 -5.64
C GLN A 161 -22.57 -18.52 -4.54
N ASP A 162 -23.41 -17.61 -4.03
CA ASP A 162 -23.20 -16.86 -2.78
C ASP A 162 -24.40 -17.11 -1.83
N GLU A 163 -24.92 -18.34 -1.81
CA GLU A 163 -25.86 -18.82 -0.80
C GLU A 163 -25.31 -20.12 -0.19
N ASP A 164 -24.35 -19.97 0.73
CA ASP A 164 -24.07 -20.81 1.92
C ASP A 164 -22.57 -20.76 2.25
N ASP A 165 -22.11 -19.66 2.87
CA ASP A 165 -20.90 -19.69 3.70
C ASP A 165 -21.29 -19.96 5.16
N PRO A 166 -21.27 -21.22 5.64
CA PRO A 166 -21.59 -21.58 7.01
C PRO A 166 -20.56 -21.12 8.06
N TYR A 167 -19.52 -20.37 7.70
CA TYR A 167 -18.48 -19.87 8.62
C TYR A 167 -18.53 -18.36 8.90
N ALA A 168 -19.54 -17.64 8.40
CA ALA A 168 -19.71 -16.19 8.67
C ALA A 168 -19.85 -15.85 10.17
N ASP A 169 -20.18 -16.82 11.03
CA ASP A 169 -20.29 -16.64 12.48
C ASP A 169 -18.94 -16.74 13.23
N PHE A 170 -17.84 -17.13 12.58
CA PHE A 170 -16.52 -17.14 13.22
C PHE A 170 -15.88 -15.75 13.17
N LYS A 171 -16.32 -14.86 14.08
CA LYS A 171 -15.56 -13.67 14.47
C LYS A 171 -14.19 -14.10 15.00
N ILE A 172 -13.14 -13.85 14.23
CA ILE A 172 -11.75 -13.93 14.67
C ILE A 172 -11.57 -12.88 15.78
N PRO A 173 -11.26 -13.27 17.03
CA PRO A 173 -10.98 -12.31 18.09
C PRO A 173 -9.66 -11.60 17.78
N ASP A 174 -9.73 -10.28 17.72
CA ASP A 174 -8.62 -9.35 17.46
C ASP A 174 -7.68 -9.26 18.66
N ASP A 175 -6.95 -10.34 18.95
CA ASP A 175 -5.93 -10.34 20.01
C ASP A 175 -4.81 -11.35 19.73
N LEU A 176 -3.84 -10.98 18.89
CA LEU A 176 -2.47 -11.51 18.94
C LEU A 176 -1.52 -10.76 17.99
N MET A 177 -1.30 -9.48 18.28
CA MET A 177 -0.09 -8.78 17.83
C MET A 177 1.02 -9.08 18.84
N TRP A 178 1.89 -10.03 18.50
CA TRP A 178 3.20 -10.19 19.14
C TRP A 178 4.29 -9.52 18.29
#